data_AF-A0A6G8NWG3-F1
#
_entry.id   AF-A0A6G8NWG3-F1
#
_cell.length_a   1.000
_cell.length_b   1.000
_cell.length_c   1.000
_cell.angle_alpha   90.00
_cell.angle_beta   90.00
_cell.angle_gamma   90.00
#
_symmetry.space_group_name_H-M   'P 1'
#
loop_
_entity.id
_entity.type
_entity.pdbx_description
1 polymer ?
#
loop_
_entity_poly.entity_id
_entity_poly.type
_entity_poly.pdbx_seq_one_letter_code
_entity_poly.pdbx_strand_id
1 'polypeptide(L)'
;MHDSSIGRQRSSTVERWAPFVYFVIGQLGWFACVLSAARDVPWMGVATSIVLVAVHLARVERPLQEFKLLVGVVMIGAIWESVLVAKGLLVYPNGTVLPGAAPYWILALWALFAAQFNTAFGWLKQRMLLASALGAIAGPISFRAGAALGAVRLALPLPATIVLAIGWAILMPVLILLSRRWDGVHRGVH
;
A
#
# COMPACT_ATOMS: atom_id res chain seq x y z
N MET A 1 -32.19 34.60 -23.01
CA MET A 1 -30.76 34.98 -22.89
C MET A 1 -30.12 34.00 -21.93
N HIS A 2 -29.29 33.10 -22.44
CA HIS A 2 -28.51 32.14 -21.65
C HIS A 2 -27.40 32.88 -20.90
N ASP A 3 -27.21 32.57 -19.61
CA ASP A 3 -25.90 32.74 -18.97
C ASP A 3 -25.53 31.44 -18.25
N SER A 4 -24.73 30.64 -18.95
CA SER A 4 -24.09 29.43 -18.49
C SER A 4 -22.74 29.79 -17.86
N SER A 5 -22.76 30.37 -16.66
CA SER A 5 -21.56 30.54 -15.84
C SER A 5 -21.36 29.31 -14.94
N ILE A 6 -21.11 28.15 -15.58
CA ILE A 6 -20.52 27.01 -14.88
C ILE A 6 -19.08 27.40 -14.54
N GLY A 7 -18.90 27.92 -13.33
CA GLY A 7 -17.60 28.22 -12.75
C GLY A 7 -16.71 26.99 -12.79
N ARG A 8 -15.75 26.97 -13.72
CA ARG A 8 -14.66 26.00 -13.75
C ARG A 8 -13.81 26.26 -12.51
N GLN A 9 -14.15 25.63 -11.38
CA GLN A 9 -13.32 25.63 -10.17
C GLN A 9 -11.93 25.18 -10.58
N ARG A 10 -10.99 26.14 -10.69
CA ARG A 10 -9.59 25.82 -10.92
C ARG A 10 -9.12 25.19 -9.62
N SER A 11 -8.86 23.87 -9.65
CA SER A 11 -8.24 23.20 -8.52
C SER A 11 -6.97 23.94 -8.14
N SER A 12 -6.80 24.18 -6.84
CA SER A 12 -5.61 24.86 -6.33
C SER A 12 -4.36 24.10 -6.77
N THR A 13 -3.23 24.79 -7.02
CA THR A 13 -1.96 24.12 -7.38
C THR A 13 -1.62 23.01 -6.38
N VAL A 14 -1.98 23.20 -5.11
CA VAL A 14 -1.81 22.24 -4.02
C VAL A 14 -2.58 20.93 -4.25
N GLU A 15 -3.84 20.98 -4.68
CA GLU A 15 -4.64 19.78 -4.99
C GLU A 15 -4.04 18.97 -6.15
N ARG A 16 -3.45 19.65 -7.14
CA ARG A 16 -2.83 18.98 -8.28
C ARG A 16 -1.61 18.13 -7.88
N TRP A 17 -0.84 18.56 -6.89
CA TRP A 17 0.36 17.87 -6.43
C TRP A 17 0.11 16.86 -5.31
N ALA A 18 -1.09 16.85 -4.72
CA ALA A 18 -1.39 15.96 -3.59
C ALA A 18 -1.11 14.47 -3.88
N PRO A 19 -1.50 13.87 -5.03
CA PRO A 19 -1.19 12.47 -5.31
C PRO A 19 0.32 12.19 -5.34
N PHE A 20 1.12 13.12 -5.87
CA PHE A 20 2.57 12.99 -5.91
C PHE A 20 3.19 13.07 -4.52
N VAL A 21 2.71 13.99 -3.67
CA VAL A 21 3.15 14.11 -2.27
C VAL A 21 2.86 12.81 -1.51
N TYR A 22 1.66 12.25 -1.67
CA TYR A 22 1.31 10.95 -1.07
C TYR A 22 2.21 9.82 -1.54
N PHE A 23 2.56 9.80 -2.84
CA PHE A 23 3.49 8.81 -3.39
C PHE A 23 4.88 8.94 -2.74
N VAL A 24 5.45 10.15 -2.67
CA VAL A 24 6.77 10.38 -2.06
C VAL A 24 6.77 9.99 -0.58
N ILE A 25 5.75 10.41 0.19
CA ILE A 25 5.61 10.04 1.60
C ILE A 25 5.49 8.52 1.75
N GLY A 26 4.73 7.86 0.86
CA GLY A 26 4.61 6.41 0.82
C GLY A 26 5.95 5.71 0.58
N GLN A 27 6.77 6.21 -0.34
CA GLN A 27 8.12 5.68 -0.58
C GLN A 27 9.05 5.89 0.63
N LEU A 28 9.02 7.07 1.25
CA LEU A 28 9.81 7.35 2.46
C LEU A 28 9.41 6.44 3.63
N GLY A 29 8.11 6.25 3.84
CA GLY A 29 7.61 5.31 4.85
C GLY A 29 7.94 3.85 4.50
N TRP A 30 7.94 3.49 3.21
CA TRP A 30 8.42 2.19 2.75
C TRP A 30 9.89 1.96 3.14
N PHE A 31 10.75 2.92 2.80
CA PHE A 31 12.17 2.87 3.15
C PHE A 31 12.39 2.80 4.66
N ALA A 32 11.66 3.59 5.46
CA ALA A 32 11.75 3.58 6.91
C ALA A 32 11.44 2.18 7.47
N CYS A 33 10.36 1.54 7.03
CA CYS A 33 10.02 0.19 7.47
C CYS A 33 11.07 -0.83 7.06
N VAL A 34 11.44 -0.86 5.78
CA VAL A 34 12.37 -1.86 5.23
C VAL A 34 13.75 -1.73 5.89
N LEU A 35 14.30 -0.52 5.99
CA LEU A 35 15.60 -0.31 6.64
C LEU A 35 15.56 -0.61 8.14
N SER A 36 14.48 -0.25 8.83
CA SER A 36 14.33 -0.55 10.25
C SER A 36 14.25 -2.06 10.52
N ALA A 37 13.53 -2.80 9.68
CA ALA A 37 13.45 -4.25 9.74
C ALA A 37 14.80 -4.90 9.44
N ALA A 38 15.52 -4.43 8.42
CA ALA A 38 16.86 -4.91 8.08
C ALA A 38 17.89 -4.68 9.20
N ARG A 39 17.72 -3.63 10.01
CA ARG A 39 18.62 -3.27 11.13
C ARG A 39 18.18 -3.78 12.50
N ASP A 40 17.25 -4.74 12.53
CA ASP A 40 16.71 -5.33 13.78
C ASP A 40 16.06 -4.31 14.73
N VAL A 41 15.50 -3.23 14.17
CA VAL A 41 14.65 -2.25 14.89
C VAL A 41 13.29 -2.03 14.20
N PRO A 42 12.55 -3.09 13.81
CA PRO A 42 11.33 -2.97 12.99
C PRO A 42 10.22 -2.10 13.59
N TRP A 43 10.24 -1.86 14.90
CA TRP A 43 9.30 -0.97 15.59
C TRP A 43 9.39 0.49 15.12
N MET A 44 10.56 0.96 14.66
CA MET A 44 10.72 2.34 14.13
C MET A 44 9.93 2.53 12.83
N GLY A 45 9.94 1.51 11.96
CA GLY A 45 9.11 1.45 10.77
C GLY A 45 7.63 1.54 11.11
N VAL A 46 7.19 0.70 12.05
CA VAL A 46 5.80 0.69 12.53
C VAL A 46 5.39 2.05 13.07
N ALA A 47 6.19 2.66 13.94
CA ALA A 47 5.90 3.98 14.49
C ALA A 47 5.75 5.03 13.38
N THR A 48 6.63 4.99 12.38
CA THR A 48 6.55 5.87 11.20
C THR A 48 5.25 5.64 10.43
N SER A 49 4.90 4.39 10.12
CA SER A 49 3.64 4.06 9.42
C SER A 49 2.41 4.49 10.21
N ILE A 50 2.39 4.30 11.54
CA ILE A 50 1.27 4.73 12.40
C ILE A 50 1.10 6.25 12.32
N VAL A 51 2.18 7.02 12.43
CA VAL A 51 2.13 8.49 12.33
C VAL A 51 1.59 8.90 10.97
N LEU A 52 2.10 8.34 9.87
CA LEU A 52 1.66 8.68 8.52
C LEU A 52 0.19 8.32 8.26
N VAL A 53 -0.25 7.16 8.75
CA VAL A 53 -1.65 6.71 8.68
C VAL A 53 -2.55 7.61 9.53
N ALA A 54 -2.17 7.94 10.75
CA ALA A 54 -2.95 8.82 11.63
C ALA A 54 -3.11 10.21 11.01
N VAL A 55 -2.03 10.74 10.44
CA VAL A 55 -2.03 12.01 9.71
C VAL A 55 -2.94 11.95 8.48
N HIS A 56 -2.95 10.84 7.74
CA HIS A 56 -3.88 10.64 6.63
C HIS A 56 -5.34 10.64 7.12
N LEU A 57 -5.68 9.81 8.10
CA LEU A 57 -7.03 9.72 8.64
C LEU A 57 -7.53 11.05 9.23
N ALA A 58 -6.65 11.86 9.83
CA ALA A 58 -7.00 13.17 10.34
C ALA A 58 -7.30 14.22 9.25
N ARG A 59 -6.89 13.98 7.99
CA ARG A 59 -7.00 14.94 6.88
C ARG A 59 -8.07 14.61 5.85
N VAL A 60 -8.49 13.36 5.75
CA VAL A 60 -9.52 12.94 4.78
C VAL A 60 -10.91 13.34 5.24
N GLU A 61 -11.83 13.53 4.28
CA GLU A 61 -13.19 13.98 4.59
C GLU A 61 -14.02 12.93 5.32
N ARG A 62 -13.85 11.64 4.99
CA ARG A 62 -14.60 10.53 5.61
C ARG A 62 -13.64 9.50 6.22
N PRO A 63 -13.03 9.78 7.40
CA PRO A 63 -12.01 8.93 8.01
C PRO A 63 -12.46 7.49 8.25
N LEU A 64 -13.75 7.28 8.56
CA LEU A 64 -14.29 5.93 8.78
C LEU A 64 -14.23 5.05 7.52
N GLN A 65 -14.34 5.63 6.31
CA GLN A 65 -14.24 4.85 5.07
C GLN A 65 -12.79 4.44 4.83
N GLU A 66 -11.84 5.37 4.95
CA GLU A 66 -10.41 5.06 4.83
C GLU A 66 -9.95 4.07 5.92
N PHE A 67 -10.49 4.16 7.14
CA PHE A 67 -10.19 3.19 8.19
C PHE A 67 -10.68 1.77 7.84
N LYS A 68 -11.89 1.64 7.27
CA LYS A 68 -12.39 0.34 6.77
C LYS A 68 -11.50 -0.23 5.67
N LEU A 69 -11.06 0.62 4.74
CA LEU A 69 -10.10 0.25 3.71
C LEU A 69 -8.79 -0.23 4.31
N LEU A 70 -8.24 0.51 5.26
CA LEU A 70 -6.99 0.16 5.93
C LEU A 70 -7.09 -1.20 6.61
N VAL A 71 -8.14 -1.44 7.40
CA VAL A 71 -8.36 -2.74 8.04
C VAL A 71 -8.49 -3.86 7.00
N GLY A 72 -9.30 -3.66 5.95
CA GLY A 72 -9.47 -4.67 4.90
C GLY A 72 -8.17 -5.00 4.16
N VAL A 73 -7.38 -3.99 3.80
CA VAL A 73 -6.09 -4.14 3.14
C VAL A 73 -5.07 -4.83 4.05
N VAL A 74 -5.00 -4.47 5.33
CA VAL A 74 -4.10 -5.11 6.30
C VAL A 74 -4.49 -6.58 6.51
N MET A 75 -5.77 -6.92 6.57
CA MET A 75 -6.22 -8.31 6.71
C MET A 75 -5.87 -9.14 5.48
N ILE A 76 -6.09 -8.62 4.27
CA ILE A 76 -5.69 -9.28 3.01
C ILE A 76 -4.17 -9.46 2.99
N GLY A 77 -3.42 -8.42 3.36
CA GLY A 77 -1.96 -8.45 3.46
C GLY A 77 -1.47 -9.50 4.45
N ALA A 78 -2.05 -9.55 5.66
CA ALA A 78 -1.68 -10.52 6.68
C ALA A 78 -1.86 -11.96 6.19
N ILE A 79 -2.97 -12.25 5.51
CA ILE A 79 -3.21 -13.57 4.90
C ILE A 79 -2.17 -13.85 3.81
N TRP A 80 -2.02 -12.93 2.86
CA TRP A 80 -1.11 -13.08 1.73
C TRP A 80 0.33 -13.34 2.18
N GLU A 81 0.86 -12.48 3.04
CA GLU A 81 2.21 -12.58 3.57
C GLU A 81 2.41 -13.87 4.36
N SER A 82 1.45 -14.24 5.21
CA SER A 82 1.54 -15.48 5.99
C SER A 82 1.50 -16.72 5.09
N VAL A 83 0.76 -16.72 3.98
CA VAL A 83 0.81 -17.83 3.00
C VAL A 83 2.20 -17.94 2.40
N LEU A 84 2.84 -16.83 2.00
CA LEU A 84 4.18 -16.86 1.43
C LEU A 84 5.23 -17.36 2.42
N VAL A 85 5.12 -16.96 3.69
CA VAL A 85 5.98 -17.43 4.78
C VAL A 85 5.74 -18.91 5.07
N ALA A 86 4.49 -19.34 5.22
CA ALA A 86 4.13 -20.72 5.51
C ALA A 86 4.53 -21.69 4.38
N LYS A 87 4.53 -21.22 3.11
CA LYS A 87 5.05 -21.98 1.96
C LYS A 87 6.57 -21.95 1.85
N GLY A 88 7.27 -21.26 2.75
CA GLY A 88 8.72 -21.13 2.73
C GLY A 88 9.26 -20.35 1.52
N LEU A 89 8.43 -19.51 0.88
CA LEU A 89 8.87 -18.67 -0.24
C LEU A 89 9.61 -17.43 0.26
N LEU A 90 9.14 -16.88 1.37
CA LEU A 90 9.71 -15.70 2.03
C LEU A 90 10.13 -16.03 3.45
N VAL A 91 11.29 -15.50 3.84
CA VAL A 91 11.82 -15.59 5.21
C VAL A 91 12.16 -14.19 5.68
N TYR A 92 11.53 -13.77 6.76
CA TYR A 92 11.77 -12.47 7.38
C TYR A 92 12.68 -12.64 8.60
N PRO A 93 13.88 -12.02 8.62
CA PRO A 93 14.82 -12.18 9.74
C PRO A 93 14.30 -11.61 11.06
N ASN A 94 13.62 -10.46 11.01
CA ASN A 94 13.23 -9.69 12.19
C ASN A 94 11.73 -9.35 12.18
N GLY A 95 11.16 -9.20 13.37
CA GLY A 95 9.79 -8.72 13.58
C GLY A 95 8.68 -9.76 13.40
N THR A 96 9.02 -11.05 13.38
CA THR A 96 8.03 -12.14 13.42
C THR A 96 7.68 -12.45 14.87
N VAL A 97 6.41 -12.35 15.24
CA VAL A 97 5.93 -12.69 16.61
C VAL A 97 5.49 -14.15 16.69
N LEU A 98 4.74 -14.62 15.68
CA LEU A 98 4.24 -15.98 15.59
C LEU A 98 4.97 -16.71 14.44
N PRO A 99 5.56 -17.90 14.67
CA PRO A 99 6.17 -18.69 13.60
C PRO A 99 5.16 -18.96 12.47
N GLY A 100 5.59 -18.76 11.22
CA GLY A 100 4.74 -18.97 10.04
C GLY A 100 3.80 -17.80 9.70
N ALA A 101 3.76 -16.74 10.51
CA ALA A 101 2.96 -15.55 10.24
C ALA A 101 3.79 -14.40 9.64
N ALA A 102 3.09 -13.46 9.02
CA ALA A 102 3.64 -12.19 8.56
C ALA A 102 4.28 -11.39 9.73
N PRO A 103 5.46 -10.77 9.55
CA PRO A 103 6.06 -9.96 10.58
C PRO A 103 5.26 -8.67 10.80
N TYR A 104 5.20 -8.16 12.03
CA TYR A 104 4.30 -7.06 12.37
C TYR A 104 4.59 -5.76 11.57
N TRP A 105 5.84 -5.55 11.14
CA TRP A 105 6.21 -4.38 10.35
C TRP A 105 5.74 -4.45 8.89
N ILE A 106 5.56 -5.66 8.32
CA ILE A 106 4.95 -5.78 6.98
C ILE A 106 3.48 -5.37 7.04
N LEU A 107 2.78 -5.68 8.14
CA LEU A 107 1.39 -5.27 8.34
C LEU A 107 1.26 -3.75 8.42
N ALA A 108 2.22 -3.08 9.07
CA ALA A 108 2.31 -1.62 9.07
C ALA A 108 2.57 -1.04 7.66
N LEU A 109 3.37 -1.74 6.84
CA LEU A 109 3.54 -1.38 5.42
C LEU A 109 2.26 -1.56 4.62
N TRP A 110 1.49 -2.63 4.85
CA TRP A 110 0.17 -2.82 4.24
C TRP A 110 -0.80 -1.70 4.63
N ALA A 111 -0.76 -1.23 5.88
CA ALA A 111 -1.54 -0.07 6.33
C ALA A 111 -1.13 1.23 5.62
N LEU A 112 0.18 1.49 5.51
CA LEU A 112 0.70 2.65 4.78
C LEU A 112 0.37 2.59 3.28
N PHE A 113 0.40 1.39 2.70
CA PHE A 113 0.01 1.17 1.32
C PHE A 113 -1.49 1.43 1.11
N ALA A 114 -2.33 1.05 2.07
CA ALA A 114 -3.77 1.32 2.02
C ALA A 114 -4.10 2.80 1.86
N ALA A 115 -3.41 3.67 2.63
CA ALA A 115 -3.60 5.12 2.61
C ALA A 115 -3.26 5.79 1.26
N GLN A 116 -2.57 5.07 0.36
CA GLN A 116 -2.20 5.56 -0.96
C GLN A 116 -3.27 5.27 -2.04
N PHE A 117 -4.23 4.36 -1.78
CA PHE A 117 -5.16 3.92 -2.82
C PHE A 117 -6.14 4.98 -3.28
N ASN A 118 -6.70 5.74 -2.35
CA ASN A 118 -7.62 6.84 -2.66
C ASN A 118 -6.92 8.18 -2.89
N THR A 119 -5.59 8.19 -2.86
CA THR A 119 -4.77 9.38 -3.08
C THR A 119 -3.86 9.18 -4.29
N ALA A 120 -2.64 8.69 -4.09
CA ALA A 120 -1.64 8.46 -5.13
C ALA A 120 -2.11 7.52 -6.26
N PHE A 121 -2.92 6.51 -5.93
CA PHE A 121 -3.41 5.50 -6.89
C PHE A 121 -4.88 5.68 -7.29
N GLY A 122 -5.52 6.80 -6.94
CA GLY A 122 -6.94 7.03 -7.25
C GLY A 122 -7.26 6.92 -8.74
N TRP A 123 -6.30 7.28 -9.61
CA TRP A 123 -6.39 7.20 -11.06
C TRP A 123 -6.33 5.76 -11.63
N LEU A 124 -5.96 4.76 -10.83
CA LEU A 124 -5.95 3.35 -11.23
C LEU A 124 -7.32 2.69 -11.10
N LYS A 125 -8.25 3.25 -10.33
CA LYS A 125 -9.70 3.08 -10.58
C LYS A 125 -9.92 3.41 -12.06
N GLN A 126 -10.89 2.94 -12.82
CA GLN A 126 -10.90 3.10 -14.31
C GLN A 126 -9.81 2.36 -15.12
N ARG A 127 -8.65 1.95 -14.58
CA ARG A 127 -7.58 1.27 -15.35
C ARG A 127 -7.13 -0.06 -14.73
N MET A 128 -8.06 -1.02 -14.60
CA MET A 128 -7.81 -2.29 -13.89
C MET A 128 -6.70 -3.14 -14.53
N LEU A 129 -6.62 -3.22 -15.85
CA LEU A 129 -5.55 -3.97 -16.53
C LEU A 129 -4.17 -3.37 -16.25
N LEU A 130 -4.09 -2.03 -16.20
CA LEU A 130 -2.86 -1.35 -15.83
C LEU A 130 -2.52 -1.59 -14.35
N ALA A 131 -3.52 -1.60 -13.46
CA ALA A 131 -3.31 -1.96 -12.06
C ALA A 131 -2.74 -3.38 -11.93
N SER A 132 -3.26 -4.35 -12.68
CA SER A 132 -2.69 -5.71 -12.73
C SER A 132 -1.26 -5.73 -13.23
N ALA A 133 -0.97 -5.07 -14.36
CA ALA A 133 0.38 -5.03 -14.93
C ALA A 133 1.38 -4.36 -13.98
N LEU A 134 1.01 -3.24 -13.37
CA LEU A 134 1.84 -2.54 -12.38
C LEU A 134 2.06 -3.41 -11.14
N GLY A 135 1.04 -4.09 -10.64
CA GLY A 135 1.18 -5.03 -9.53
C GLY A 135 2.18 -6.15 -9.85
N ALA A 136 2.02 -6.79 -11.01
CA ALA A 136 2.88 -7.89 -11.46
C ALA A 136 4.36 -7.52 -11.57
N ILE A 137 4.66 -6.25 -11.85
CA ILE A 137 6.02 -5.74 -12.01
C ILE A 137 6.54 -5.15 -10.69
N ALA A 138 5.80 -4.22 -10.10
CA ALA A 138 6.21 -3.48 -8.92
C ALA A 138 6.28 -4.35 -7.66
N GLY A 139 5.38 -5.34 -7.53
CA GLY A 139 5.39 -6.29 -6.41
C GLY A 139 6.74 -7.02 -6.30
N PRO A 140 7.13 -7.84 -7.29
CA PRO A 140 8.41 -8.53 -7.29
C PRO A 140 9.62 -7.59 -7.17
N ILE A 141 9.60 -6.42 -7.81
CA ILE A 141 10.69 -5.42 -7.69
C ILE A 141 10.82 -4.95 -6.24
N SER A 142 9.71 -4.65 -5.57
CA SER A 142 9.71 -4.20 -4.17
C SER A 142 10.27 -5.27 -3.23
N PHE A 143 9.88 -6.54 -3.42
CA PHE A 143 10.41 -7.65 -2.63
C PHE A 143 11.90 -7.89 -2.88
N ARG A 144 12.35 -7.79 -4.13
CA ARG A 144 13.79 -7.87 -4.46
C ARG A 144 14.58 -6.71 -3.85
N ALA A 145 14.03 -5.50 -3.84
CA ALA A 145 14.65 -4.34 -3.20
C ALA A 145 14.75 -4.54 -1.68
N GLY A 146 13.66 -5.00 -1.04
CA GLY A 146 13.67 -5.37 0.38
C GLY A 146 14.68 -6.48 0.69
N ALA A 147 14.85 -7.43 -0.22
CA ALA A 147 15.86 -8.48 -0.08
C ALA A 147 17.29 -7.99 -0.24
N ALA A 148 17.54 -7.09 -1.20
CA ALA A 148 18.84 -6.45 -1.35
C ALA A 148 19.21 -5.61 -0.12
N LEU A 149 18.23 -5.06 0.58
CA LEU A 149 18.41 -4.31 1.83
C LEU A 149 18.50 -5.20 3.08
N GLY A 150 18.26 -6.51 2.97
CA GLY A 150 18.32 -7.44 4.10
C GLY A 150 17.04 -7.56 4.94
N ALA A 151 15.93 -6.95 4.52
CA ALA A 151 14.67 -7.00 5.27
C ALA A 151 13.89 -8.31 5.07
N VAL A 152 14.09 -8.99 3.95
CA VAL A 152 13.42 -10.25 3.61
C VAL A 152 14.37 -11.13 2.79
N ARG A 153 14.26 -12.44 2.88
CA ARG A 153 14.97 -13.38 2.02
C ARG A 153 13.97 -14.16 1.19
N LEU A 154 14.15 -14.15 -0.14
CA LEU A 154 13.43 -15.05 -1.03
C LEU A 154 14.14 -16.41 -0.97
N ALA A 155 13.59 -17.35 -0.20
CA ALA A 155 14.22 -18.65 0.01
C ALA A 155 14.27 -19.49 -1.27
N LEU A 156 13.29 -19.31 -2.15
CA LEU A 156 13.26 -19.85 -3.51
C LEU A 156 13.12 -18.68 -4.51
N PRO A 157 14.21 -18.05 -4.96
CA PRO A 157 14.15 -16.76 -5.68
C PRO A 157 13.24 -16.76 -6.90
N LEU A 158 13.37 -17.76 -7.78
CA LEU A 158 12.55 -17.84 -8.99
C LEU A 158 11.07 -18.16 -8.69
N PRO A 159 10.74 -19.23 -7.93
CA PRO A 159 9.37 -19.51 -7.53
C PRO A 159 8.71 -18.35 -6.77
N ALA A 160 9.41 -17.73 -5.81
CA ALA A 160 8.90 -16.60 -5.05
C ALA A 160 8.61 -15.40 -5.97
N THR A 161 9.51 -15.10 -6.91
CA THR A 161 9.31 -14.01 -7.89
C THR A 161 8.09 -14.24 -8.76
N ILE A 162 7.89 -15.47 -9.26
CA ILE A 162 6.73 -15.84 -10.09
C ILE A 162 5.43 -15.73 -9.28
N VAL A 163 5.40 -16.29 -8.07
CA VAL A 163 4.22 -16.24 -7.18
C VAL A 163 3.90 -14.80 -6.79
N LEU A 164 4.91 -13.98 -6.51
CA LEU A 164 4.74 -12.55 -6.25
C LEU A 164 4.17 -11.83 -7.48
N ALA A 165 4.66 -12.12 -8.69
CA ALA A 165 4.18 -11.48 -9.91
C ALA A 165 2.70 -11.81 -10.15
N ILE A 166 2.33 -13.09 -10.08
CA ILE A 166 0.95 -13.54 -10.27
C ILE A 166 0.04 -13.01 -9.15
N GLY A 167 0.49 -13.13 -7.90
CA GLY A 167 -0.24 -12.68 -6.73
C GLY A 167 -0.54 -11.19 -6.78
N TRP A 168 0.47 -10.36 -7.05
CA TRP A 168 0.31 -8.91 -7.15
C TRP A 168 -0.47 -8.48 -8.39
N ALA A 169 -0.45 -9.24 -9.49
CA ALA A 169 -1.32 -9.01 -10.65
C ALA A 169 -2.82 -9.08 -10.30
N ILE A 170 -3.16 -9.91 -9.32
CA ILE A 170 -4.53 -10.11 -8.84
C ILE A 170 -4.83 -9.21 -7.64
N LEU A 171 -3.92 -9.09 -6.69
CA LEU A 171 -4.11 -8.29 -5.49
C LEU A 171 -4.28 -6.81 -5.83
N MET A 172 -3.43 -6.26 -6.71
CA MET A 172 -3.49 -4.83 -7.02
C MET A 172 -4.87 -4.36 -7.52
N PRO A 173 -5.51 -4.98 -8.54
CA PRO A 173 -6.86 -4.59 -8.93
C PRO A 173 -7.91 -4.88 -7.84
N VAL A 174 -7.79 -5.95 -7.06
CA VAL A 174 -8.70 -6.25 -5.93
C VAL A 174 -8.67 -5.14 -4.88
N LEU A 175 -7.48 -4.67 -4.50
CA LEU A 175 -7.32 -3.60 -3.51
C LEU A 175 -7.84 -2.26 -4.06
N ILE A 176 -7.67 -2.00 -5.36
CA ILE A 176 -8.28 -0.84 -6.02
C ILE A 176 -9.81 -0.95 -6.05
N LEU A 177 -10.40 -2.12 -6.26
CA LEU A 177 -11.85 -2.31 -6.16
C LEU A 177 -12.35 -2.04 -4.73
N LEU A 178 -11.61 -2.50 -3.73
CA LEU A 178 -11.91 -2.23 -2.33
C LEU A 178 -11.86 -0.73 -2.01
N SER A 179 -10.86 -0.01 -2.55
CA SER A 179 -10.72 1.43 -2.38
C SER A 179 -11.82 2.24 -3.08
N ARG A 180 -12.41 1.72 -4.16
CA ARG A 180 -13.64 2.30 -4.74
C ARG A 180 -14.83 2.18 -3.80
N ARG A 181 -14.94 1.05 -3.09
CA ARG A 181 -16.07 0.80 -2.17
C ARG A 181 -16.01 1.70 -0.94
N TRP A 182 -14.80 1.96 -0.47
CA TRP A 182 -14.51 2.80 0.69
C TRP A 182 -13.59 3.94 0.28
N ASP A 183 -14.17 4.95 -0.38
CA ASP A 183 -13.49 6.21 -0.70
C ASP A 183 -13.93 7.29 0.29
N GLY A 184 -12.99 7.75 1.10
CA GLY A 184 -13.14 8.87 2.02
C GLY A 184 -12.33 10.10 1.64
N VAL A 185 -11.64 10.08 0.50
CA VAL A 185 -10.85 11.19 -0.04
C VAL A 185 -11.67 12.00 -1.04
N HIS A 186 -12.33 11.33 -1.99
CA HIS A 186 -13.14 11.99 -3.00
C HIS A 186 -14.59 12.04 -2.54
N ARG A 187 -15.23 13.21 -2.65
CA ARG A 187 -16.68 13.31 -2.47
C ARG A 187 -17.37 12.42 -3.49
N GLY A 188 -18.07 11.39 -3.01
CA GLY A 188 -18.97 10.62 -3.85
C GLY A 188 -20.01 11.55 -4.43
N VAL A 189 -19.96 11.78 -5.74
CA VAL A 189 -21.14 12.18 -6.51
C VAL A 189 -21.97 10.89 -6.58
N HIS A 190 -22.89 10.75 -5.63
CA HIS A 190 -23.92 9.71 -5.70
C HIS A 190 -24.83 9.99 -6.90
#